data_AF-A0A226MJA6-F1
#
_entry.id   AF-A0A226MJA6-F1
#
_cell.length_a   1.000
_cell.length_b   1.000
_cell.length_c   1.000
_cell.angle_alpha   90.00
_cell.angle_beta   90.00
_cell.angle_gamma   90.00
#
_symmetry.space_group_name_H-M   'P 1'
#
loop_
_entity.id
_entity.type
_entity.pdbx_description
1 polymer ?
#
loop_
_entity_poly.entity_id
_entity_poly.type
_entity_poly.pdbx_seq_one_letter_code
_entity_poly.pdbx_strand_id
1 'polypeptide(L)'
;MFDYDKSKDSGLPSQGLSFKYGDILHVINASDDEWWQARRVTLEGDSEEMGVIPSKRRVERKERARLKTVKFNAKPGVIDAKGSFNDKRKKNFIFSRKFPFYKSKEQSEQETSDPEQHVSSNASDSESSYRGQEDCILSYEPVTRQEINYTRPVIILGPMKDRINDDLISEFPDKFGSCVPHTTRPKRDYEVDGRDYHFVISREQMEKDIQEHKFIEAGQYNDNLYGTSVQSVRFVAERGKHCILDVSGNAIKRLQVAQLYPIAIFIKPKSWEPLMEMNKRLTEEQAKKTYDRAIKLEQEFGEYFTGMFLKIYHQVYILLKY
;
A
#
# COMPACT_ATOMS: atom_id res chain seq x y z
N MET A 1 -5.76 9.57 -4.77
CA MET A 1 -4.68 8.56 -4.64
C MET A 1 -3.47 8.82 -5.54
N PHE A 2 -3.22 10.07 -5.97
CA PHE A 2 -2.06 10.43 -6.80
C PHE A 2 -1.80 11.95 -6.69
N ASP A 3 -0.63 12.39 -7.15
CA ASP A 3 -0.31 13.81 -7.28
C ASP A 3 -0.76 14.35 -8.64
N TYR A 4 -1.44 15.49 -8.65
CA TYR A 4 -1.82 16.20 -9.86
C TYR A 4 -1.24 17.62 -9.87
N ASP A 5 -0.50 17.93 -10.93
CA ASP A 5 0.10 19.24 -11.17
C ASP A 5 -0.45 19.83 -12.46
N LYS A 6 -1.33 20.83 -12.33
CA LYS A 6 -2.00 21.49 -13.45
C LYS A 6 -1.03 22.07 -14.48
N SER A 7 0.18 22.46 -14.07
CA SER A 7 1.19 23.04 -14.97
C SER A 7 1.71 22.02 -16.01
N LYS A 8 1.52 20.72 -15.75
CA LYS A 8 1.96 19.62 -16.62
C LYS A 8 0.86 19.13 -17.57
N ASP A 9 -0.35 19.71 -17.50
CA ASP A 9 -1.48 19.33 -18.37
C ASP A 9 -1.89 20.52 -19.25
N SER A 10 -1.47 20.49 -20.52
CA SER A 10 -1.76 21.54 -21.48
C SER A 10 -3.19 21.48 -22.05
N GLY A 11 -3.97 20.43 -21.74
CA GLY A 11 -5.31 20.19 -22.29
C GLY A 11 -6.46 20.66 -21.39
N LEU A 12 -6.20 21.58 -20.47
CA LEU A 12 -7.18 22.04 -19.47
C LEU A 12 -8.29 22.89 -20.11
N PRO A 13 -9.58 22.59 -19.85
CA PRO A 13 -10.69 23.39 -20.37
C PRO A 13 -10.88 24.72 -19.62
N SER A 14 -10.34 24.84 -18.40
CA SER A 14 -10.41 26.05 -17.56
C SER A 14 -9.30 26.03 -16.49
N GLN A 15 -9.40 26.86 -15.44
CA GLN A 15 -8.42 26.88 -14.35
C GLN A 15 -8.32 25.50 -13.68
N GLY A 16 -7.18 24.83 -13.85
CA GLY A 16 -6.91 23.57 -13.17
C GLY A 16 -6.74 23.74 -11.67
N LEU A 17 -7.07 22.68 -10.92
CA LEU A 17 -6.84 22.57 -9.48
C LEU A 17 -5.75 21.53 -9.23
N SER A 18 -4.59 21.95 -8.74
CA SER A 18 -3.52 21.03 -8.34
C SER A 18 -3.82 20.43 -6.96
N PHE A 19 -3.44 19.17 -6.77
CA PHE A 19 -3.61 18.46 -5.49
C PHE A 19 -2.52 17.40 -5.30
N LYS A 20 -2.40 16.92 -4.06
CA LYS A 20 -1.47 15.88 -3.66
C LYS A 20 -2.18 14.60 -3.26
N TYR A 21 -1.42 13.52 -3.23
CA TYR A 21 -1.87 12.28 -2.62
C TYR A 21 -2.40 12.55 -1.19
N GLY A 22 -3.60 12.06 -0.87
CA GLY A 22 -4.25 12.25 0.43
C GLY A 22 -5.08 13.54 0.56
N ASP A 23 -5.00 14.48 -0.39
CA ASP A 23 -5.92 15.63 -0.40
C ASP A 23 -7.37 15.14 -0.58
N ILE A 24 -8.28 15.72 0.20
CA ILE A 24 -9.72 15.49 0.07
C ILE A 24 -10.30 16.53 -0.88
N LEU A 25 -11.08 16.08 -1.86
CA LEU A 25 -11.67 16.93 -2.90
C LEU A 25 -13.20 16.84 -2.81
N HIS A 26 -13.85 18.00 -2.71
CA HIS A 26 -15.30 18.09 -2.87
C HIS A 26 -15.60 18.29 -4.35
N VAL A 27 -16.14 17.25 -4.99
CA VAL A 27 -16.56 17.29 -6.40
C VAL A 27 -17.94 17.94 -6.51
N ILE A 28 -17.99 19.08 -7.19
CA ILE A 28 -19.20 19.90 -7.38
C ILE A 28 -19.97 19.43 -8.61
N ASN A 29 -19.25 19.11 -9.69
CA ASN A 29 -19.83 18.62 -10.93
C ASN A 29 -18.95 17.53 -11.55
N ALA A 30 -19.54 16.37 -11.80
CA ALA A 30 -18.92 15.22 -12.43
C ALA A 30 -19.62 14.76 -13.73
N SER A 31 -20.41 15.64 -14.36
CA SER A 31 -21.20 15.31 -15.55
C SER A 31 -20.37 15.10 -16.82
N ASP A 32 -19.18 15.70 -16.89
CA ASP A 32 -18.26 15.57 -18.01
C ASP A 32 -17.33 14.37 -17.83
N ASP A 33 -17.13 13.63 -18.93
CA ASP A 33 -16.39 12.36 -18.96
C ASP A 33 -14.86 12.53 -18.82
N GLU A 34 -14.33 13.73 -19.02
CA GLU A 34 -12.90 14.02 -19.02
C GLU A 34 -12.48 14.94 -17.88
N TRP A 35 -13.33 15.87 -17.44
CA TRP A 35 -12.99 16.90 -16.46
C TRP A 35 -14.10 17.12 -15.43
N TRP A 36 -13.75 17.11 -14.15
CA TRP A 36 -14.68 17.39 -13.07
C TRP A 36 -14.37 18.74 -12.43
N GLN A 37 -15.40 19.43 -11.95
CA GLN A 37 -15.23 20.65 -11.16
C GLN A 37 -15.17 20.27 -9.68
N ALA A 38 -14.13 20.75 -9.00
CA ALA A 38 -13.92 20.44 -7.60
C ALA A 38 -13.27 21.61 -6.85
N ARG A 39 -13.25 21.49 -5.53
CA ARG A 39 -12.47 22.32 -4.61
C ARG A 39 -11.81 21.44 -3.56
N ARG A 40 -10.72 21.93 -2.97
CA ARG A 40 -10.01 21.20 -1.89
C ARG A 40 -10.77 21.38 -0.58
N VAL A 41 -10.85 20.32 0.21
CA VAL A 41 -11.33 20.37 1.59
C VAL A 41 -10.12 20.55 2.50
N THR A 42 -10.16 21.57 3.33
CA THR A 42 -9.14 21.88 4.33
C THR A 42 -9.68 21.59 5.74
N LEU A 43 -8.82 21.73 6.75
CA LEU A 43 -9.24 21.57 8.16
C LEU A 43 -10.31 22.59 8.58
N GLU A 44 -10.29 23.78 7.98
CA GLU A 44 -11.25 24.86 8.24
C GLU A 44 -12.54 24.73 7.41
N GLY A 45 -12.62 23.70 6.54
CA GLY A 45 -13.71 23.47 5.62
C GLY A 45 -13.28 23.59 4.16
N ASP A 46 -14.27 23.75 3.28
CA ASP A 46 -14.03 23.82 1.84
C ASP A 46 -13.28 25.09 1.45
N SER A 47 -12.22 24.93 0.67
CA SER A 47 -11.47 26.05 0.07
C SER A 47 -12.35 26.86 -0.88
N GLU A 48 -12.13 28.17 -0.94
CA GLU A 48 -12.75 29.04 -1.94
C GLU A 48 -12.21 28.77 -3.36
N GLU A 49 -11.00 28.19 -3.48
CA GLU A 49 -10.41 27.87 -4.78
C GLU A 49 -11.15 26.69 -5.44
N MET A 50 -11.90 27.02 -6.49
CA MET A 50 -12.48 26.04 -7.41
C MET A 50 -11.60 25.88 -8.64
N GLY A 51 -11.59 24.67 -9.21
CA GLY A 51 -10.95 24.41 -10.48
C GLY A 51 -11.32 23.05 -11.05
N VAL A 52 -10.76 22.75 -12.21
CA VAL A 52 -10.97 21.46 -12.88
C VAL A 52 -9.91 20.43 -12.49
N ILE A 53 -10.35 19.20 -12.28
CA ILE A 53 -9.52 18.02 -12.05
C ILE A 53 -9.86 16.98 -13.14
N PRO A 54 -8.90 16.12 -13.55
CA PRO A 54 -9.19 15.10 -14.54
C PRO A 54 -10.20 14.09 -13.98
N SER A 55 -11.14 13.62 -14.78
CA SER A 55 -12.09 12.57 -14.36
C SER A 55 -11.35 11.27 -14.01
N LYS A 56 -11.99 10.40 -13.23
CA LYS A 56 -11.49 9.04 -12.96
C LYS A 56 -11.13 8.31 -14.26
N ARG A 57 -12.02 8.36 -15.25
CA ARG A 57 -11.84 7.71 -16.57
C ARG A 57 -10.63 8.25 -17.33
N ARG A 58 -10.40 9.57 -17.27
CA ARG A 58 -9.25 10.22 -17.92
C ARG A 58 -7.93 9.78 -17.30
N VAL A 59 -7.84 9.78 -15.97
CA VAL A 59 -6.64 9.35 -15.23
C VAL A 59 -6.29 7.91 -15.57
N GLU A 60 -7.27 7.01 -15.45
CA GLU A 60 -7.06 5.57 -15.69
C GLU A 60 -6.68 5.28 -17.15
N ARG A 61 -7.27 5.98 -18.11
CA ARG A 61 -6.90 5.82 -19.53
C ARG A 61 -5.45 6.23 -19.78
N LYS A 62 -5.01 7.35 -19.20
CA LYS A 62 -3.66 7.89 -19.37
C LYS A 62 -2.60 6.96 -18.75
N GLU A 63 -2.82 6.50 -17.53
CA GLU A 63 -1.88 5.57 -16.87
C GLU A 63 -1.84 4.20 -17.55
N ARG A 64 -2.98 3.67 -18.00
CA ARG A 64 -3.02 2.41 -18.75
C ARG A 64 -2.25 2.51 -20.06
N ALA A 65 -2.32 3.65 -20.75
CA ALA A 65 -1.52 3.89 -21.94
C ALA A 65 -0.03 3.93 -21.60
N ARG A 66 0.36 4.65 -20.53
CA ARG A 66 1.75 4.75 -20.06
C ARG A 66 2.36 3.37 -19.74
N LEU A 67 1.62 2.50 -19.04
CA LEU A 67 2.05 1.15 -18.69
C LEU A 67 2.23 0.26 -19.93
N LYS A 68 1.37 0.42 -20.95
CA LYS A 68 1.48 -0.30 -22.23
C LYS A 68 2.67 0.14 -23.08
N THR A 69 3.15 1.36 -22.93
CA THR A 69 4.17 1.96 -23.80
C THR A 69 5.61 1.50 -23.50
N VAL A 70 5.87 0.57 -22.56
CA VAL A 70 7.25 0.24 -22.17
C VAL A 70 7.57 -1.26 -22.29
N LYS A 71 8.08 -1.69 -23.47
CA LYS A 71 9.18 -2.70 -23.62
C LYS A 71 9.82 -2.63 -25.03
N PHE A 72 10.87 -1.83 -25.18
CA PHE A 72 11.95 -2.13 -26.15
C PHE A 72 13.27 -2.18 -25.38
N ASN A 73 13.62 -3.36 -24.87
CA ASN A 73 15.01 -3.65 -24.51
C ASN A 73 15.77 -3.96 -25.81
N ALA A 74 16.18 -2.92 -26.53
CA ALA A 74 17.25 -3.07 -27.51
C ALA A 74 18.56 -3.27 -26.73
N LYS A 75 19.01 -4.52 -26.60
CA LYS A 75 20.42 -4.79 -26.29
C LYS A 75 21.24 -4.25 -27.48
N PRO A 76 22.25 -3.38 -27.29
CA PRO A 76 23.21 -3.12 -28.34
C PRO A 76 24.08 -4.38 -28.47
N GLY A 77 23.70 -5.25 -29.40
CA GLY A 77 24.51 -6.37 -29.82
C GLY A 77 25.72 -5.87 -30.60
N VAL A 78 26.88 -6.38 -30.21
CA VAL A 78 28.19 -6.12 -30.80
C VAL A 78 28.15 -6.30 -32.33
N ILE A 79 28.78 -5.35 -33.01
CA ILE A 79 28.96 -5.28 -34.45
C ILE A 79 29.99 -6.34 -34.82
N ASP A 80 29.60 -7.36 -35.59
CA ASP A 80 30.56 -8.17 -36.35
C ASP A 80 30.22 -8.08 -37.83
N ALA A 81 31.21 -7.60 -38.59
CA ALA A 81 31.15 -7.37 -40.01
C ALA A 81 31.32 -8.68 -40.78
N LYS A 82 30.41 -8.95 -41.73
CA LYS A 82 30.66 -9.31 -43.14
C LYS A 82 29.41 -9.97 -43.75
N GLY A 83 28.91 -9.39 -44.84
CA GLY A 83 27.85 -10.00 -45.64
C GLY A 83 27.13 -9.00 -46.54
N SER A 84 27.78 -8.61 -47.65
CA SER A 84 27.18 -7.86 -48.75
C SER A 84 26.12 -8.70 -49.45
N PHE A 85 24.94 -8.14 -49.78
CA PHE A 85 24.28 -8.29 -51.08
C PHE A 85 23.00 -7.41 -51.13
N ASN A 86 22.93 -6.55 -52.15
CA ASN A 86 21.75 -5.77 -52.54
C ASN A 86 20.62 -6.71 -52.98
N ASP A 87 19.37 -6.46 -52.54
CA ASP A 87 18.28 -6.29 -53.52
C ASP A 87 17.01 -5.63 -52.96
N LYS A 88 16.34 -4.95 -53.88
CA LYS A 88 15.10 -4.17 -53.72
C LYS A 88 13.93 -5.03 -53.22
N ARG A 89 13.02 -4.43 -52.42
CA ARG A 89 11.56 -4.37 -52.70
C ARG A 89 10.77 -3.73 -51.55
N LYS A 90 10.01 -2.68 -51.90
CA LYS A 90 8.79 -2.22 -51.22
C LYS A 90 7.88 -3.41 -50.93
N LYS A 91 7.35 -3.55 -49.70
CA LYS A 91 6.04 -4.19 -49.46
C LYS A 91 5.29 -3.59 -48.26
N ASN A 92 4.23 -2.87 -48.64
CA ASN A 92 2.93 -2.69 -48.01
C ASN A 92 2.60 -3.62 -46.83
N PHE A 93 2.19 -3.01 -45.71
CA PHE A 93 1.44 -3.68 -44.64
C PHE A 93 0.00 -3.93 -45.09
N ILE A 94 -0.33 -5.21 -45.34
CA ILE A 94 -1.72 -5.66 -45.51
C ILE A 94 -2.15 -6.30 -44.19
N PHE A 95 -3.08 -5.65 -43.50
CA PHE A 95 -3.92 -6.25 -42.47
C PHE A 95 -4.80 -7.33 -43.13
N SER A 96 -4.65 -8.60 -42.76
CA SER A 96 -5.66 -9.62 -43.02
C SER A 96 -6.23 -10.12 -41.71
N ARG A 97 -7.47 -9.71 -41.45
CA ARG A 97 -8.39 -10.42 -40.57
C ARG A 97 -8.69 -11.78 -41.20
N LYS A 98 -8.79 -12.84 -40.40
CA LYS A 98 -9.73 -13.95 -40.64
C LYS A 98 -9.90 -14.79 -39.36
N PHE A 99 -11.15 -14.79 -38.88
CA PHE A 99 -11.72 -15.75 -37.93
C PHE A 99 -11.73 -17.18 -38.50
N PRO A 100 -11.73 -18.19 -37.63
CA PRO A 100 -12.63 -19.35 -37.76
C PRO A 100 -13.32 -19.64 -36.43
N PHE A 101 -14.63 -19.45 -36.33
CA PHE A 101 -15.71 -20.43 -36.54
C PHE A 101 -15.99 -21.34 -35.33
N TYR A 102 -17.24 -21.22 -34.87
CA TYR A 102 -17.89 -21.88 -33.74
C TYR A 102 -18.08 -23.40 -33.98
N LYS A 103 -17.93 -24.23 -32.96
CA LYS A 103 -18.72 -25.47 -32.79
C LYS A 103 -18.79 -25.89 -31.32
N SER A 104 -20.01 -25.91 -30.82
CA SER A 104 -20.50 -26.48 -29.57
C SER A 104 -20.50 -28.01 -29.59
N LYS A 105 -20.23 -28.67 -28.45
CA LYS A 105 -21.02 -29.82 -27.95
C LYS A 105 -20.67 -30.18 -26.49
N GLU A 106 -21.70 -30.31 -25.66
CA GLU A 106 -21.71 -30.90 -24.31
C GLU A 106 -21.74 -32.45 -24.33
N GLN A 107 -21.36 -33.04 -23.19
CA GLN A 107 -21.76 -34.33 -22.52
C GLN A 107 -20.50 -34.95 -21.86
N SER A 108 -20.33 -34.94 -20.53
CA SER A 108 -21.00 -35.65 -19.40
C SER A 108 -20.46 -37.07 -19.15
N GLU A 109 -20.27 -37.38 -17.85
CA GLU A 109 -20.05 -38.68 -17.13
C GLU A 109 -18.69 -38.74 -16.38
N GLN A 110 -18.57 -38.68 -15.04
CA GLN A 110 -18.93 -39.64 -13.94
C GLN A 110 -18.26 -41.02 -14.15
N GLU A 111 -17.50 -41.70 -13.28
CA GLU A 111 -17.15 -41.79 -11.84
C GLU A 111 -15.69 -42.38 -11.78
N THR A 112 -14.89 -42.43 -10.70
CA THR A 112 -14.99 -43.28 -9.49
C THR A 112 -13.84 -42.98 -8.49
N SER A 113 -14.10 -43.15 -7.19
CA SER A 113 -13.22 -43.25 -6.00
C SER A 113 -12.18 -44.40 -6.10
N ASP A 114 -11.06 -44.56 -5.38
CA ASP A 114 -10.69 -44.31 -3.96
C ASP A 114 -9.13 -44.55 -3.75
N PRO A 115 -8.49 -44.70 -2.55
CA PRO A 115 -7.64 -43.70 -1.88
C PRO A 115 -6.16 -44.09 -1.59
N GLU A 116 -5.45 -43.20 -0.86
CA GLU A 116 -4.16 -43.32 -0.11
C GLU A 116 -2.83 -42.91 -0.79
N GLN A 117 -2.25 -41.77 -0.34
CA GLN A 117 -0.98 -41.74 0.42
C GLN A 117 -0.53 -40.29 0.79
N HIS A 118 -0.13 -40.14 2.05
CA HIS A 118 0.56 -39.01 2.68
C HIS A 118 1.60 -38.31 1.77
N VAL A 119 1.67 -36.95 1.76
CA VAL A 119 2.77 -36.13 2.31
C VAL A 119 2.47 -34.61 2.26
N SER A 120 2.76 -33.90 3.37
CA SER A 120 3.10 -32.45 3.50
C SER A 120 2.21 -31.38 2.83
N SER A 121 1.30 -30.79 3.61
CA SER A 121 0.61 -29.54 3.27
C SER A 121 1.48 -28.31 3.55
N ASN A 122 2.33 -27.94 2.59
CA ASN A 122 2.75 -26.55 2.43
C ASN A 122 1.58 -25.80 1.79
N ALA A 123 0.82 -25.04 2.57
CA ALA A 123 -0.11 -24.05 2.06
C ALA A 123 0.67 -22.90 1.44
N SER A 124 1.20 -23.13 0.23
CA SER A 124 1.67 -22.08 -0.67
C SER A 124 0.47 -21.68 -1.51
N ASP A 125 -0.27 -20.67 -1.05
CA ASP A 125 -1.38 -20.08 -1.78
C ASP A 125 -0.87 -19.11 -2.88
N SER A 126 0.10 -19.59 -3.67
CA SER A 126 0.76 -18.82 -4.73
C SER A 126 0.02 -18.87 -6.08
N GLU A 127 -1.14 -19.52 -6.13
CA GLU A 127 -1.97 -19.72 -7.33
C GLU A 127 -2.99 -18.58 -7.56
N SER A 128 -2.81 -17.41 -6.96
CA SER A 128 -3.57 -16.20 -7.32
C SER A 128 -2.79 -15.18 -8.16
N SER A 129 -1.50 -15.41 -8.41
CA SER A 129 -0.60 -14.41 -9.02
C SER A 129 -0.71 -14.25 -10.55
N TYR A 130 -1.52 -15.07 -11.24
CA TYR A 130 -1.63 -15.05 -12.71
C TYR A 130 -3.04 -14.94 -13.27
N ARG A 131 -4.08 -14.82 -12.42
CA ARG A 131 -5.35 -14.24 -12.87
C ARG A 131 -5.16 -12.73 -12.85
N GLY A 132 -4.85 -12.16 -14.02
CA GLY A 132 -4.38 -10.79 -14.19
C GLY A 132 -5.02 -9.82 -13.21
N GLN A 133 -4.18 -9.20 -12.37
CA GLN A 133 -4.46 -7.86 -11.89
C GLN A 133 -4.84 -7.06 -13.15
N GLU A 134 -6.12 -6.78 -13.35
CA GLU A 134 -6.46 -5.54 -14.04
C GLU A 134 -5.62 -4.49 -13.32
N ASP A 135 -4.67 -3.87 -14.03
CA ASP A 135 -3.74 -2.90 -13.44
C ASP A 135 -4.56 -1.96 -12.55
N CYS A 136 -4.42 -2.11 -11.22
CA CYS A 136 -5.20 -1.33 -10.27
C CYS A 136 -4.62 0.08 -10.32
N ILE A 137 -5.18 0.92 -11.19
CA ILE A 137 -4.73 2.28 -11.39
C ILE A 137 -5.36 3.14 -10.31
N LEU A 138 -4.51 3.59 -9.39
CA LEU A 138 -4.89 4.52 -8.34
C LEU A 138 -5.33 5.86 -8.96
N SER A 139 -6.58 6.23 -8.74
CA SER A 139 -7.17 7.49 -9.19
C SER A 139 -7.82 8.24 -8.01
N TYR A 140 -9.14 8.16 -7.88
CA TYR A 140 -9.90 8.76 -6.78
C TYR A 140 -10.58 7.68 -5.95
N GLU A 141 -10.59 7.89 -4.63
CA GLU A 141 -11.33 7.08 -3.68
C GLU A 141 -12.50 7.91 -3.12
N PRO A 142 -13.75 7.45 -3.26
CA PRO A 142 -14.88 8.09 -2.61
C PRO A 142 -14.74 8.01 -1.09
N VAL A 143 -14.90 9.13 -0.40
CA VAL A 143 -14.78 9.21 1.06
C VAL A 143 -16.01 9.86 1.67
N THR A 144 -16.26 9.53 2.94
CA THR A 144 -17.29 10.17 3.76
C THR A 144 -16.67 10.62 5.07
N ARG A 145 -17.15 11.75 5.62
CA ARG A 145 -16.71 12.22 6.92
C ARG A 145 -17.38 11.38 8.00
N GLN A 146 -16.58 10.77 8.88
CA GLN A 146 -17.05 9.99 10.01
C GLN A 146 -16.58 10.65 11.31
N GLU A 147 -17.49 10.77 12.28
CA GLU A 147 -17.16 11.17 13.64
C GLU A 147 -16.66 9.94 14.42
N ILE A 148 -15.57 10.11 15.16
CA ILE A 148 -14.94 9.05 15.96
C ILE A 148 -14.77 9.53 17.40
N ASN A 149 -14.86 8.61 18.35
CA ASN A 149 -14.77 8.85 19.78
C ASN A 149 -13.47 8.30 20.41
N TYR A 150 -12.46 8.05 19.59
CA TYR A 150 -11.14 7.55 20.00
C TYR A 150 -10.03 8.27 19.26
N THR A 151 -8.82 8.25 19.81
CA THR A 151 -7.63 8.78 19.13
C THR A 151 -7.09 7.75 18.15
N ARG A 152 -6.96 8.14 16.87
CA ARG A 152 -6.60 7.21 15.78
C ARG A 152 -5.24 6.54 16.00
N PRO A 153 -5.08 5.22 15.78
CA PRO A 153 -3.76 4.59 15.74
C PRO A 153 -2.90 5.15 14.60
N VAL A 154 -1.57 5.04 14.71
CA VAL A 154 -0.63 5.54 13.69
C VAL A 154 0.27 4.40 13.24
N ILE A 155 0.37 4.21 11.92
CA ILE A 155 1.27 3.24 11.29
C ILE A 155 2.20 4.03 10.37
N ILE A 156 3.51 3.96 10.64
CA ILE A 156 4.54 4.57 9.79
C ILE A 156 5.25 3.46 9.02
N LEU A 157 5.29 3.61 7.70
CA LEU A 157 5.81 2.63 6.76
C LEU A 157 6.92 3.23 5.91
N GLY A 158 7.87 2.39 5.49
CA GLY A 158 9.00 2.80 4.67
C GLY A 158 10.29 3.07 5.47
N PRO A 159 11.31 3.65 4.82
CA PRO A 159 12.61 3.90 5.43
C PRO A 159 12.48 4.82 6.65
N MET A 160 13.30 4.59 7.68
CA MET A 160 13.37 5.39 8.91
C MET A 160 12.16 5.33 9.83
N LYS A 161 11.16 4.47 9.57
CA LYS A 161 9.97 4.32 10.42
C LYS A 161 10.31 4.13 11.91
N ASP A 162 11.33 3.33 12.23
CA ASP A 162 11.68 2.98 13.61
C ASP A 162 12.12 4.22 14.39
N ARG A 163 12.98 5.03 13.76
CA ARG A 163 13.45 6.28 14.35
C ARG A 163 12.30 7.27 14.57
N ILE A 164 11.37 7.39 13.62
CA ILE A 164 10.24 8.31 13.76
C ILE A 164 9.28 7.83 14.85
N ASN A 165 9.06 6.52 14.95
CA ASN A 165 8.26 5.93 16.02
C ASN A 165 8.86 6.26 17.40
N ASP A 166 10.17 6.07 17.56
CA ASP A 166 10.90 6.40 18.79
C ASP A 166 10.86 7.90 19.11
N ASP A 167 11.10 8.75 18.11
CA ASP A 167 11.08 10.21 18.25
C ASP A 167 9.66 10.70 18.67
N LEU A 168 8.58 10.16 18.09
CA LEU A 168 7.20 10.54 18.44
C LEU A 168 6.84 10.18 19.88
N ILE A 169 7.21 8.99 20.33
CA ILE A 169 6.91 8.53 21.69
C ILE A 169 7.73 9.31 22.71
N SER A 170 9.00 9.56 22.43
CA SER A 170 9.92 10.24 23.36
C SER A 170 9.66 11.75 23.46
N GLU A 171 9.36 12.42 22.34
CA GLU A 171 9.13 13.87 22.30
C GLU A 171 7.72 14.26 22.77
N PHE A 172 6.72 13.40 22.55
CA PHE A 172 5.31 13.69 22.86
C PHE A 172 4.63 12.54 23.64
N PRO A 173 5.13 12.17 24.82
CA PRO A 173 4.65 11.02 25.59
C PRO A 173 3.18 11.14 26.04
N ASP A 174 2.64 12.36 26.11
CA ASP A 174 1.23 12.59 26.44
C ASP A 174 0.29 12.34 25.27
N LYS A 175 0.79 12.41 24.03
CA LYS A 175 0.00 12.22 22.80
C LYS A 175 0.17 10.84 22.18
N PHE A 176 1.33 10.21 22.34
CA PHE A 176 1.65 8.93 21.72
C PHE A 176 1.96 7.86 22.76
N GLY A 177 1.70 6.60 22.40
CA GLY A 177 2.09 5.46 23.22
C GLY A 177 2.09 4.17 22.41
N SER A 178 2.74 3.14 22.95
CA SER A 178 2.73 1.79 22.39
C SER A 178 1.69 0.93 23.12
N CYS A 179 1.03 0.03 22.40
CA CYS A 179 0.18 -0.98 23.02
C CYS A 179 1.01 -2.17 23.50
N VAL A 180 0.49 -2.91 24.49
CA VAL A 180 1.14 -4.13 25.01
C VAL A 180 0.83 -5.31 24.08
N PRO A 181 1.83 -5.94 23.45
CA PRO A 181 1.63 -7.12 22.60
C PRO A 181 1.40 -8.39 23.43
N HIS A 182 0.98 -9.46 22.79
CA HIS A 182 0.82 -10.78 23.40
C HIS A 182 1.95 -11.71 22.97
N THR A 183 2.30 -12.67 23.82
CA THR A 183 3.22 -13.75 23.45
C THR A 183 2.93 -15.06 24.18
N THR A 184 3.17 -16.20 23.53
CA THR A 184 3.20 -17.52 24.20
C THR A 184 4.55 -17.81 24.87
N ARG A 185 5.55 -16.95 24.67
CA ARG A 185 6.86 -17.14 25.30
C ARG A 185 6.71 -17.09 26.82
N PRO A 186 7.36 -17.99 27.58
CA PRO A 186 7.42 -17.87 29.02
C PRO A 186 7.97 -16.51 29.46
N LYS A 187 7.31 -15.91 30.44
CA LYS A 187 7.73 -14.66 31.08
C LYS A 187 9.09 -14.84 31.74
N ARG A 188 10.01 -13.91 31.54
CA ARG A 188 11.29 -13.86 32.29
C ARG A 188 11.09 -13.22 33.66
N ASP A 189 12.06 -13.43 34.55
CA ASP A 189 11.95 -12.95 35.94
C ASP A 189 11.84 -11.42 36.05
N TYR A 190 12.53 -10.69 35.16
CA TYR A 190 12.51 -9.22 35.12
C TYR A 190 11.33 -8.61 34.33
N GLU A 191 10.55 -9.45 33.63
CA GLU A 191 9.40 -9.00 32.84
C GLU A 191 8.13 -8.98 33.69
N VAL A 192 7.25 -8.02 33.41
CA VAL A 192 5.97 -7.82 34.08
C VAL A 192 4.83 -8.04 33.09
N ASP A 193 3.93 -8.95 33.45
CA ASP A 193 2.73 -9.23 32.65
C ASP A 193 1.81 -8.00 32.58
N GLY A 194 1.29 -7.73 31.39
CA GLY A 194 0.50 -6.54 31.10
C GLY A 194 1.30 -5.23 30.97
N ARG A 195 2.64 -5.29 31.07
CA ARG A 195 3.54 -4.17 30.78
C ARG A 195 4.44 -4.48 29.59
N ASP A 196 5.22 -5.55 29.69
CA ASP A 196 6.16 -5.96 28.64
C ASP A 196 5.44 -6.74 27.55
N TYR A 197 4.66 -7.75 27.96
CA TYR A 197 3.74 -8.51 27.12
C TYR A 197 2.53 -8.93 27.95
N HIS A 198 1.44 -9.30 27.28
CA HIS A 198 0.44 -10.21 27.80
C HIS A 198 0.94 -11.64 27.56
N PHE A 199 1.35 -12.32 28.63
CA PHE A 199 1.92 -13.67 28.56
C PHE A 199 0.80 -14.71 28.51
N VAL A 200 0.58 -15.29 27.32
CA VAL A 200 -0.47 -16.27 27.05
C VAL A 200 0.05 -17.67 27.34
N ILE A 201 -0.56 -18.37 28.31
CA ILE A 201 -0.07 -19.68 28.77
C ILE A 201 -0.35 -20.79 27.75
N SER A 202 -1.56 -20.83 27.17
CA SER A 202 -1.92 -21.84 26.17
C SER A 202 -1.63 -21.33 24.76
N ARG A 203 -0.72 -22.02 24.08
CA ARG A 203 -0.46 -21.79 22.66
C ARG A 203 -1.71 -22.07 21.83
N GLU A 204 -2.45 -23.14 22.12
CA GLU A 204 -3.67 -23.47 21.38
C GLU A 204 -4.72 -22.35 21.48
N GLN A 205 -4.85 -21.73 22.65
CA GLN A 205 -5.74 -20.58 22.84
C GLN A 205 -5.30 -19.38 22.00
N MET A 206 -4.00 -19.06 21.95
CA MET A 206 -3.50 -17.96 21.11
C MET A 206 -3.70 -18.24 19.62
N GLU A 207 -3.52 -19.49 19.17
CA GLU A 207 -3.79 -19.90 17.79
C GLU A 207 -5.27 -19.76 17.44
N LYS A 208 -6.17 -20.14 18.35
CA LYS A 208 -7.61 -19.90 18.20
C LYS A 208 -7.93 -18.41 18.12
N ASP A 209 -7.33 -17.59 18.97
CA ASP A 209 -7.54 -16.13 18.95
C ASP A 209 -7.03 -15.48 17.66
N ILE A 210 -5.96 -16.01 17.06
CA ILE A 210 -5.46 -15.60 15.74
C ILE A 210 -6.48 -15.96 14.65
N GLN A 211 -7.04 -17.18 14.68
CA GLN A 211 -8.07 -17.63 13.73
C GLN A 211 -9.37 -16.84 13.86
N GLU A 212 -9.73 -16.42 15.08
CA GLU A 212 -10.89 -15.56 15.38
C GLU A 212 -10.63 -14.07 15.08
N HIS A 213 -9.55 -13.74 14.37
CA HIS A 213 -9.20 -12.37 13.95
C HIS A 213 -9.07 -11.36 15.11
N LYS A 214 -8.67 -11.81 16.30
CA LYS A 214 -8.43 -10.90 17.45
C LYS A 214 -7.13 -10.11 17.34
N PHE A 215 -6.26 -10.48 16.40
CA PHE A 215 -4.95 -9.88 16.18
C PHE A 215 -4.87 -9.12 14.84
N ILE A 216 -4.43 -7.86 14.89
CA ILE A 216 -4.16 -7.07 13.68
C ILE A 216 -2.89 -7.55 12.98
N GLU A 217 -1.96 -8.15 13.72
CA GLU A 217 -0.78 -8.81 13.21
C GLU A 217 -0.34 -9.88 14.21
N ALA A 218 0.11 -11.02 13.70
CA ALA A 218 0.66 -12.10 14.50
C ALA A 218 1.74 -12.83 13.71
N GLY A 219 2.74 -13.37 14.41
CA GLY A 219 3.85 -14.09 13.83
C GLY A 219 4.51 -15.04 14.83
N GLN A 220 5.40 -15.89 14.33
CA GLN A 220 6.18 -16.82 15.15
C GLN A 220 7.65 -16.40 15.15
N TYR A 221 8.26 -16.42 16.33
CA TYR A 221 9.70 -16.20 16.50
C TYR A 221 10.24 -17.09 17.61
N ASN A 222 11.32 -17.83 17.33
CA ASN A 222 11.91 -18.83 18.23
C ASN A 222 10.83 -19.74 18.85
N ASP A 223 9.97 -20.33 18.01
CA ASP A 223 8.86 -21.22 18.37
C ASP A 223 7.81 -20.66 19.34
N ASN A 224 7.81 -19.35 19.56
CA ASN A 224 6.80 -18.65 20.33
C ASN A 224 5.97 -17.76 19.41
N LEU A 225 4.67 -17.69 19.68
CA LEU A 225 3.77 -16.78 18.98
C LEU A 225 3.87 -15.39 19.60
N TYR A 226 3.74 -14.38 18.76
CA TYR A 226 3.65 -12.98 19.12
C TYR A 226 2.51 -12.35 18.34
N GLY A 227 1.81 -11.40 18.95
CA GLY A 227 0.72 -10.72 18.25
C GLY A 227 0.31 -9.40 18.87
N THR A 228 -0.12 -8.48 18.01
CA THR A 228 -0.70 -7.20 18.41
C THR A 228 -2.22 -7.32 18.34
N SER A 229 -2.88 -7.33 19.50
CA SER A 229 -4.33 -7.55 19.56
C SER A 229 -5.09 -6.26 19.23
N VAL A 230 -6.28 -6.40 18.62
CA VAL A 230 -7.20 -5.27 18.40
C VAL A 230 -7.52 -4.56 19.71
N GLN A 231 -7.70 -5.31 20.79
CA GLN A 231 -8.04 -4.78 22.10
C GLN A 231 -6.89 -3.96 22.72
N SER A 232 -5.65 -4.41 22.56
CA SER A 232 -4.47 -3.66 23.02
C SER A 232 -4.36 -2.30 22.34
N VAL A 233 -4.67 -2.24 21.04
CA VAL A 233 -4.68 -0.97 20.29
C VAL A 233 -5.82 -0.07 20.74
N ARG A 234 -7.04 -0.62 20.85
CA ARG A 234 -8.23 0.11 21.31
C ARG A 234 -8.01 0.74 22.69
N PHE A 235 -7.39 0.01 23.61
CA PHE A 235 -7.10 0.48 24.96
C PHE A 235 -6.24 1.75 25.00
N VAL A 236 -5.26 1.89 24.09
CA VAL A 236 -4.45 3.12 23.99
C VAL A 236 -5.27 4.25 23.36
N ALA A 237 -6.00 3.93 22.28
CA ALA A 237 -6.83 4.88 21.53
C ALA A 237 -7.92 5.53 22.39
N GLU A 238 -8.63 4.75 23.21
CA GLU A 238 -9.70 5.22 24.10
C GLU A 238 -9.19 6.04 25.29
N ARG A 239 -7.89 5.99 25.56
CA ARG A 239 -7.22 6.83 26.59
C ARG A 239 -6.71 8.15 26.04
N GLY A 240 -7.11 8.50 24.82
CA GLY A 240 -6.76 9.78 24.20
C GLY A 240 -5.38 9.82 23.55
N LYS A 241 -4.67 8.68 23.43
CA LYS A 241 -3.33 8.62 22.82
C LYS A 241 -3.36 7.95 21.45
N HIS A 242 -2.53 8.46 20.53
CA HIS A 242 -2.21 7.79 19.29
C HIS A 242 -1.37 6.54 19.59
N CYS A 243 -1.93 5.37 19.29
CA CYS A 243 -1.18 4.12 19.39
C CYS A 243 -0.19 4.02 18.23
N ILE A 244 1.11 4.14 18.49
CA ILE A 244 2.16 3.88 17.50
C ILE A 244 2.27 2.37 17.30
N LEU A 245 2.15 1.92 16.04
CA LEU A 245 2.16 0.51 15.69
C LEU A 245 3.32 0.19 14.76
N ASP A 246 4.20 -0.72 15.22
CA ASP A 246 5.23 -1.33 14.39
C ASP A 246 4.71 -2.61 13.74
N VAL A 247 3.93 -2.45 12.66
CA VAL A 247 3.24 -3.53 11.94
C VAL A 247 3.37 -3.36 10.42
N SER A 248 3.09 -4.41 9.66
CA SER A 248 3.05 -4.34 8.19
C SER A 248 1.78 -3.64 7.66
N GLY A 249 1.76 -3.35 6.35
CA GLY A 249 0.60 -2.76 5.68
C GLY A 249 -0.69 -3.60 5.79
N ASN A 250 -0.57 -4.91 6.04
CA ASN A 250 -1.72 -5.80 6.24
C ASN A 250 -2.56 -5.43 7.46
N ALA A 251 -1.93 -4.87 8.50
CA ALA A 251 -2.63 -4.45 9.71
C ALA A 251 -3.60 -3.29 9.46
N ILE A 252 -3.36 -2.46 8.42
CA ILE A 252 -4.25 -1.34 8.07
C ILE A 252 -5.67 -1.84 7.80
N LYS A 253 -5.80 -2.89 6.97
CA LYS A 253 -7.10 -3.48 6.62
C LYS A 253 -7.80 -4.07 7.85
N ARG A 254 -7.05 -4.81 8.68
CA ARG A 254 -7.61 -5.42 9.90
C ARG A 254 -8.10 -4.39 10.90
N LEU A 255 -7.40 -3.26 11.03
CA LEU A 255 -7.82 -2.13 11.86
C LEU A 255 -9.09 -1.45 11.33
N GLN A 256 -9.19 -1.24 10.02
CA GLN A 256 -10.41 -0.69 9.38
C GLN A 256 -11.63 -1.61 9.61
N VAL A 257 -11.46 -2.94 9.46
CA VAL A 257 -12.51 -3.93 9.77
C VAL A 257 -12.92 -3.85 11.25
N ALA A 258 -11.94 -3.65 12.14
CA ALA A 258 -12.18 -3.45 13.57
C ALA A 258 -12.72 -2.06 13.94
N GLN A 259 -13.06 -1.21 12.96
CA GLN A 259 -13.55 0.17 13.14
C GLN A 259 -12.56 1.09 13.89
N LEU A 260 -11.27 0.79 13.80
CA LEU A 260 -10.16 1.60 14.30
C LEU A 260 -9.37 2.17 13.13
N TYR A 261 -9.81 3.28 12.53
CA TYR A 261 -9.24 3.82 11.29
C TYR A 261 -7.84 4.43 11.54
N PRO A 262 -6.75 3.77 11.13
CA PRO A 262 -5.41 4.26 11.43
C PRO A 262 -5.06 5.46 10.54
N ILE A 263 -4.12 6.28 11.00
CA ILE A 263 -3.35 7.21 10.18
C ILE A 263 -2.15 6.42 9.65
N ALA A 264 -2.27 5.92 8.41
CA ALA A 264 -1.22 5.16 7.74
C ALA A 264 -0.36 6.10 6.89
N ILE A 265 0.90 6.26 7.24
CA ILE A 265 1.85 7.19 6.61
C ILE A 265 2.95 6.40 5.92
N PHE A 266 3.13 6.60 4.62
CA PHE A 266 4.24 6.02 3.88
C PHE A 266 5.33 7.06 3.59
N ILE A 267 6.56 6.72 3.97
CA ILE A 267 7.76 7.50 3.69
C ILE A 267 8.30 7.02 2.35
N LYS A 268 8.06 7.81 1.31
CA LYS A 268 8.45 7.47 -0.05
C LYS A 268 9.88 7.95 -0.34
N PRO A 269 10.86 7.04 -0.52
CA PRO A 269 12.17 7.45 -1.00
C PRO A 269 12.10 7.85 -2.47
N LYS A 270 12.74 8.97 -2.85
CA LYS A 270 12.85 9.38 -4.26
C LYS A 270 13.74 8.45 -5.08
N SER A 271 14.79 7.97 -4.44
CA SER A 271 15.80 7.06 -4.98
C SER A 271 16.57 6.45 -3.80
N TRP A 272 17.57 5.61 -4.08
CA TRP A 272 18.34 4.95 -3.02
C TRP A 272 19.46 5.86 -2.46
N GLU A 273 19.96 6.84 -3.22
CA GLU A 273 21.06 7.71 -2.81
C GLU A 273 20.74 8.53 -1.55
N PRO A 274 19.57 9.19 -1.42
CA PRO A 274 19.21 9.92 -0.20
C PRO A 274 19.14 9.03 1.04
N LEU A 275 18.85 7.72 0.89
CA LEU A 275 18.83 6.81 2.04
C LEU A 275 20.21 6.69 2.70
N MET A 276 21.28 6.77 1.92
CA MET A 276 22.65 6.76 2.42
C MET A 276 23.03 8.09 3.11
N GLU A 277 22.52 9.22 2.62
CA GLU A 277 22.72 10.51 3.28
C GLU A 277 22.09 10.54 4.68
N MET A 278 20.92 9.92 4.81
CA MET A 278 20.14 9.89 6.05
C MET A 278 20.68 8.89 7.07
N ASN A 279 21.33 7.82 6.60
CA ASN A 279 22.02 6.87 7.46
C ASN A 279 23.35 6.47 6.84
N LYS A 280 24.42 7.19 7.25
CA LYS A 280 25.80 7.00 6.78
C LYS A 280 26.37 5.60 7.07
N ARG A 281 25.69 4.77 7.86
CA ARG A 281 26.09 3.38 8.14
C ARG A 281 25.53 2.38 7.12
N LEU A 282 24.59 2.77 6.27
CA LEU A 282 24.05 1.92 5.21
C LEU A 282 25.07 1.74 4.10
N THR A 283 25.30 0.49 3.71
CA THR A 283 26.01 0.20 2.46
C THR A 283 25.11 0.49 1.26
N GLU A 284 25.72 0.72 0.09
CA GLU A 284 24.98 0.92 -1.17
C GLU A 284 24.00 -0.23 -1.46
N GLU A 285 24.42 -1.48 -1.22
CA GLU A 285 23.57 -2.65 -1.42
C GLU A 285 22.35 -2.66 -0.49
N GLN A 286 22.54 -2.28 0.78
CA GLN A 286 21.45 -2.17 1.75
C GLN A 286 20.49 -1.02 1.41
N ALA A 287 21.01 0.09 0.90
CA ALA A 287 20.19 1.21 0.44
C ALA A 287 19.31 0.81 -0.75
N LYS A 288 19.88 0.13 -1.75
CA LYS A 288 19.12 -0.41 -2.89
C LYS A 288 18.04 -1.41 -2.45
N LYS A 289 18.38 -2.36 -1.59
CA LYS A 289 17.38 -3.31 -1.03
C LYS A 289 16.26 -2.59 -0.27
N THR A 290 16.59 -1.52 0.45
CA THR A 290 15.60 -0.73 1.19
C THR A 290 14.70 0.07 0.25
N TYR A 291 15.26 0.64 -0.81
CA TYR A 291 14.50 1.29 -1.87
C TYR A 291 13.54 0.30 -2.57
N ASP A 292 14.04 -0.86 -2.99
CA ASP A 292 13.22 -1.88 -3.66
C ASP A 292 12.08 -2.38 -2.78
N ARG A 293 12.33 -2.57 -1.47
CA ARG A 293 11.27 -2.90 -0.49
C ARG A 293 10.23 -1.80 -0.39
N ALA A 294 10.64 -0.53 -0.39
CA ALA A 294 9.72 0.60 -0.34
C ALA A 294 8.84 0.68 -1.60
N ILE A 295 9.40 0.43 -2.79
CA ILE A 295 8.63 0.39 -4.04
C ILE A 295 7.59 -0.74 -4.02
N LYS A 296 7.95 -1.94 -3.57
CA LYS A 296 7.00 -3.05 -3.41
C LYS A 296 5.89 -2.71 -2.43
N LEU A 297 6.25 -2.09 -1.30
CA LEU A 297 5.28 -1.67 -0.28
C LEU A 297 4.29 -0.63 -0.82
N GLU A 298 4.76 0.34 -1.61
CA GLU A 298 3.91 1.31 -2.30
C GLU A 298 2.98 0.63 -3.32
N GLN A 299 3.49 -0.33 -4.08
CA GLN A 299 2.70 -1.05 -5.07
C GLN A 299 1.60 -1.91 -4.42
N GLU A 300 1.90 -2.55 -3.30
CA GLU A 300 0.98 -3.48 -2.63
C GLU A 300 -0.04 -2.76 -1.74
N PHE A 301 0.38 -1.70 -1.04
CA PHE A 301 -0.44 -1.03 -0.03
C PHE A 301 -0.78 0.42 -0.35
N GLY A 302 -0.41 0.93 -1.53
CA GLY A 302 -0.59 2.32 -1.92
C GLY A 302 -2.03 2.82 -1.92
N GLU A 303 -3.03 1.94 -1.93
CA GLU A 303 -4.44 2.31 -1.75
C GLU A 303 -4.84 2.51 -0.28
N TYR A 304 -4.07 2.01 0.68
CA TYR A 304 -4.41 2.04 2.11
C TYR A 304 -3.70 3.18 2.87
N PHE A 305 -2.77 3.89 2.23
CA PHE A 305 -2.09 4.99 2.90
C PHE A 305 -3.00 6.21 2.99
N THR A 306 -3.00 6.84 4.15
CA THR A 306 -3.70 8.12 4.38
C THR A 306 -2.84 9.32 4.00
N GLY A 307 -1.52 9.13 3.96
CA GLY A 307 -0.56 10.16 3.56
C GLY A 307 0.73 9.54 3.03
N MET A 308 1.34 10.21 2.05
CA MET A 308 2.59 9.78 1.43
C MET A 308 3.55 10.96 1.33
N PHE A 309 4.72 10.83 1.96
CA PHE A 309 5.66 11.95 2.11
C PHE A 309 7.05 11.64 1.55
N LEU A 310 7.60 12.62 0.84
CA LEU A 310 8.96 12.58 0.30
C LEU A 310 10.01 13.13 1.27
N LYS A 311 9.60 13.89 2.30
CA LYS A 311 10.47 14.50 3.31
C LYS A 311 9.95 14.19 4.71
N ILE A 312 10.89 13.87 5.60
CA ILE A 312 10.66 12.90 6.68
C ILE A 312 10.09 13.48 7.95
N TYR A 313 10.41 14.72 8.31
CA TYR A 313 10.11 15.21 9.66
C TYR A 313 8.96 16.19 9.71
N HIS A 314 9.06 17.35 9.06
CA HIS A 314 8.09 18.43 9.32
C HIS A 314 6.64 18.07 8.94
N GLN A 315 6.43 17.28 7.88
CA GLN A 315 5.09 16.96 7.38
C GLN A 315 4.38 15.88 8.20
N VAL A 316 5.11 14.89 8.71
CA VAL A 316 4.55 13.87 9.62
C VAL A 316 4.09 14.52 10.93
N TYR A 317 4.91 15.41 11.49
CA TYR A 317 4.53 16.15 12.69
C TYR A 317 3.34 17.09 12.47
N ILE A 318 3.23 17.75 11.31
CA ILE A 318 2.06 18.57 11.01
C ILE A 318 0.79 17.71 10.94
N LEU A 319 0.87 16.53 10.33
CA LEU A 319 -0.29 15.65 10.17
C LEU A 319 -0.75 15.01 11.48
N LEU A 320 0.15 14.88 12.47
CA LEU A 320 -0.14 14.28 13.77
C LEU A 320 -0.30 15.30 14.92
N LYS A 321 -0.02 16.60 14.69
CA LYS A 321 -0.21 17.65 15.72
C LYS A 321 -1.66 18.12 15.82
N TYR A 322 -2.48 17.85 14.82
CA TYR A 322 -3.88 18.22 14.66
C TYR A 322 -4.72 16.98 14.35
#